data_AF-A0A164V045-F1
#
_entry.id   AF-A0A164V045-F1
#
_cell.length_a   1.000
_cell.length_b   1.000
_cell.length_c   1.000
_cell.angle_alpha   90.00
_cell.angle_beta   90.00
_cell.angle_gamma   90.00
#
_symmetry.space_group_name_H-M   'P 1'
#
loop_
_entity.id
_entity.type
_entity.pdbx_description
1 polymer ?
#
loop_
_entity_poly.entity_id
_entity_poly.type
_entity_poly.pdbx_seq_one_letter_code
_entity_poly.pdbx_strand_id
1 'polypeptide(L)'
;MDTTLPPITASTPTTAPTTQPSAATAQTSPKPQGVKDIKKWKHLETFCEQVYSPNIQDDFVPGPFNLPRDIQRVVFNCHPDPRAKETPPDDFVCPWKEIDTSIATNKALEFSGDAEIGFLSAAHAERYCCSKLQHEHFHGKECTCCLVRNVSLAYLAVRLGLLNCPDFRASRNDQYKICQWLKAMENQPPQSKSEPDDPPPLSETETDNPPPLSKAKRGQPPLLSKREFNICLILYPKALANLVEALGGGIRLAWGYKALEEWLNPYLYYFGPKAARPDLAANTDQKDPNPLKDVKPQYDGCVNKLIGLIKFMNDTPPSLQTPCLQELGQVLNASVRMTSHMAGERIKVDANGRISPFFAQLGRCGADLFKRSLWDGFMYDPRRRGMYLKKGGEHYVPYVSAMTDVVMSPAVLAALAMEQDLCDLVEFDEGLTITVEIVSDIMVASVGCFQRQYRHNLEALEPYMVRIVEASNVVLRDELVLKVVFALESGNRILALCLFKLQGQSFPRIALLD
;
A
#
# COMPACT_ATOMS: atom_id res chain seq x y z
N MET A 1 -2.43 -64.45 2.35
CA MET A 1 -3.73 -64.20 1.69
C MET A 1 -3.44 -63.28 0.54
N ASP A 2 -3.21 -63.89 -0.61
CA ASP A 2 -2.97 -63.25 -1.89
C ASP A 2 -4.26 -62.60 -2.40
N THR A 3 -4.18 -61.34 -2.78
CA THR A 3 -5.23 -60.67 -3.57
C THR A 3 -4.59 -60.11 -4.83
N THR A 4 -4.62 -60.94 -5.87
CA THR A 4 -4.35 -60.62 -7.27
C THR A 4 -5.42 -59.67 -7.81
N LEU A 5 -4.99 -58.53 -8.36
CA LEU A 5 -5.82 -57.63 -9.17
C LEU A 5 -5.88 -58.13 -10.63
N PRO A 6 -7.04 -58.00 -11.33
CA PRO A 6 -7.19 -58.41 -12.72
C PRO A 6 -6.60 -57.38 -13.72
N PRO A 7 -6.26 -57.81 -14.95
CA PRO A 7 -5.57 -56.98 -15.93
C PRO A 7 -6.51 -56.01 -16.67
N ILE A 8 -6.02 -54.79 -16.90
CA ILE A 8 -6.67 -53.78 -17.74
C ILE A 8 -6.36 -54.11 -19.20
N THR A 9 -7.40 -54.44 -19.97
CA THR A 9 -7.35 -54.62 -21.42
C THR A 9 -7.20 -53.28 -22.14
N ALA A 10 -6.20 -53.20 -23.02
CA ALA A 10 -5.97 -52.10 -23.94
C ALA A 10 -7.08 -51.99 -24.98
N SER A 11 -7.70 -50.81 -25.09
CA SER A 11 -8.60 -50.44 -26.18
C SER A 11 -7.83 -49.74 -27.30
N THR A 12 -7.89 -50.31 -28.49
CA THR A 12 -7.41 -49.80 -29.79
C THR A 12 -7.97 -48.41 -30.14
N PRO A 13 -7.22 -47.60 -30.92
CA PRO A 13 -7.61 -46.26 -31.31
C PRO A 13 -8.59 -46.27 -32.48
N THR A 14 -9.73 -45.60 -32.32
CA THR A 14 -10.68 -45.34 -33.40
C THR A 14 -10.19 -44.15 -34.23
N THR A 15 -9.88 -44.42 -35.49
CA THR A 15 -9.57 -43.46 -36.56
C THR A 15 -10.68 -42.42 -36.74
N ALA A 16 -10.33 -41.14 -36.66
CA ALA A 16 -11.18 -40.00 -37.00
C ALA A 16 -11.26 -39.81 -38.53
N PRO A 17 -12.39 -39.33 -39.06
CA PRO A 17 -12.53 -38.99 -40.48
C PRO A 17 -11.79 -37.70 -40.83
N THR A 18 -11.00 -37.78 -41.89
CA THR A 18 -10.26 -36.69 -42.54
C THR A 18 -11.24 -35.71 -43.20
N THR A 19 -11.47 -34.55 -42.59
CA THR A 19 -12.13 -33.41 -43.24
C THR A 19 -11.06 -32.42 -43.71
N GLN A 20 -11.07 -32.12 -45.01
CA GLN A 20 -10.20 -31.14 -45.65
C GLN A 20 -10.36 -29.74 -45.04
N PRO A 21 -9.27 -29.01 -44.76
CA PRO A 21 -9.37 -27.60 -44.44
C PRO A 21 -9.54 -26.78 -45.72
N SER A 22 -10.71 -26.14 -45.86
CA SER A 22 -10.90 -25.01 -46.77
C SER A 22 -9.91 -23.90 -46.43
N ALA A 23 -9.27 -23.35 -47.46
CA ALA A 23 -8.37 -22.22 -47.39
C ALA A 23 -9.06 -21.01 -46.74
N ALA A 24 -8.85 -20.83 -45.44
CA ALA A 24 -9.14 -19.60 -44.73
C ALA A 24 -8.01 -18.62 -45.04
N THR A 25 -8.37 -17.56 -45.77
CA THR A 25 -7.56 -16.38 -46.00
C THR A 25 -6.96 -15.92 -44.67
N ALA A 26 -5.64 -15.92 -44.57
CA ALA A 26 -4.92 -15.41 -43.41
C ALA A 26 -5.23 -13.91 -43.24
N GLN A 27 -6.26 -13.59 -42.45
CA GLN A 27 -6.37 -12.30 -41.83
C GLN A 27 -5.21 -12.19 -40.85
N THR A 28 -4.12 -11.58 -41.33
CA THR A 28 -3.07 -11.06 -40.48
C THR A 28 -3.74 -10.20 -39.42
N SER A 29 -3.72 -10.67 -38.18
CA SER A 29 -4.10 -9.85 -37.03
C SER A 29 -3.32 -8.53 -37.16
N PRO A 30 -3.98 -7.37 -37.04
CA PRO A 30 -3.26 -6.11 -37.05
C PRO A 30 -2.20 -6.20 -35.96
N LYS A 31 -0.93 -6.04 -36.33
CA LYS A 31 0.14 -5.82 -35.35
C LYS A 31 -0.38 -4.73 -34.41
N PRO A 32 -0.34 -4.92 -33.08
CA PRO A 32 -0.77 -3.87 -32.17
C PRO A 32 -0.01 -2.62 -32.58
N GLN A 33 -0.76 -1.61 -33.01
CA GLN A 33 -0.26 -0.28 -33.23
C GLN A 33 0.05 0.25 -31.83
N GLY A 34 1.15 -0.25 -31.25
CA GLY A 34 1.70 0.27 -30.02
C GLY A 34 1.85 1.76 -30.20
N VAL A 35 1.56 2.50 -29.13
CA VAL A 35 1.72 3.94 -29.02
C VAL A 35 3.17 4.30 -29.40
N LYS A 36 3.44 4.48 -30.69
CA LYS A 36 4.79 4.73 -31.23
C LYS A 36 5.28 6.15 -30.96
N ASP A 37 4.44 6.99 -30.37
CA ASP A 37 4.68 8.40 -30.11
C ASP A 37 4.89 8.75 -28.63
N ILE A 38 5.33 7.79 -27.79
CA ILE A 38 5.87 8.09 -26.44
C ILE A 38 7.14 8.99 -26.54
N LYS A 39 7.71 9.18 -27.74
CA LYS A 39 8.86 10.07 -27.98
C LYS A 39 8.54 11.58 -28.02
N LYS A 40 7.28 12.00 -27.91
CA LYS A 40 6.91 13.43 -27.94
C LYS A 40 6.95 14.14 -26.57
N TRP A 41 7.50 13.49 -25.55
CA TRP A 41 7.45 13.96 -24.16
C TRP A 41 8.70 14.77 -23.77
N LYS A 42 9.18 15.69 -24.63
CA LYS A 42 10.48 16.38 -24.49
C LYS A 42 10.70 17.12 -23.16
N HIS A 43 9.65 17.73 -22.59
CA HIS A 43 9.73 18.40 -21.27
C HIS A 43 9.76 17.40 -20.10
N LEU A 44 9.19 16.22 -20.30
CA LEU A 44 9.21 15.10 -19.37
C LEU A 44 10.52 14.31 -19.47
N GLU A 45 11.13 14.25 -20.67
CA GLU A 45 12.49 13.75 -20.94
C GLU A 45 13.52 14.56 -20.16
N THR A 46 13.47 15.90 -20.15
CA THR A 46 14.38 16.71 -19.32
C THR A 46 14.21 16.44 -17.81
N PHE A 47 13.00 16.13 -17.37
CA PHE A 47 12.73 15.65 -16.01
C PHE A 47 13.21 14.20 -15.80
N CYS A 48 13.16 13.36 -16.84
CA CYS A 48 13.61 11.97 -16.87
C CYS A 48 15.13 11.83 -16.84
N GLU A 49 15.85 12.62 -17.64
CA GLU A 49 17.31 12.73 -17.71
C GLU A 49 17.92 13.28 -16.39
N GLN A 50 17.10 13.95 -15.58
CA GLN A 50 17.48 14.43 -14.24
C GLN A 50 17.22 13.39 -13.12
N VAL A 51 16.26 12.47 -13.30
CA VAL A 51 16.01 11.33 -12.38
C VAL A 51 16.93 10.16 -12.73
N TYR A 52 17.00 9.87 -14.03
CA TYR A 52 17.91 8.96 -14.71
C TYR A 52 18.99 9.81 -15.36
N SER A 53 19.86 10.39 -14.54
CA SER A 53 21.15 10.82 -15.09
C SER A 53 21.81 9.57 -15.69
N PRO A 54 22.42 9.64 -16.89
CA PRO A 54 23.22 8.55 -17.45
C PRO A 54 24.37 8.08 -16.53
N ASN A 55 24.64 8.82 -15.45
CA ASN A 55 25.60 8.48 -14.41
C ASN A 55 25.04 7.53 -13.32
N ILE A 56 23.74 7.22 -13.31
CA ILE A 56 23.22 6.06 -12.58
C ILE A 56 23.47 4.87 -13.52
N GLN A 57 24.64 4.26 -13.34
CA GLN A 57 25.15 3.13 -14.14
C GLN A 57 24.05 2.10 -14.44
N ASP A 58 24.13 1.49 -15.63
CA ASP A 58 23.33 0.34 -16.09
C ASP A 58 23.32 -0.87 -15.13
N ASP A 59 24.04 -0.80 -14.01
CA ASP A 59 24.11 -1.77 -12.92
C ASP A 59 23.08 -1.54 -11.81
N PHE A 60 22.29 -0.45 -11.84
CA PHE A 60 21.35 -0.12 -10.77
C PHE A 60 19.94 -0.70 -11.02
N VAL A 61 19.57 -1.64 -10.15
CA VAL A 61 18.26 -2.29 -9.91
C VAL A 61 17.95 -3.49 -10.85
N PRO A 62 17.62 -4.69 -10.32
CA PRO A 62 16.98 -5.72 -11.14
C PRO A 62 15.73 -5.09 -11.73
N GLY A 63 15.74 -4.85 -13.04
CA GLY A 63 14.65 -4.10 -13.68
C GLY A 63 13.30 -4.66 -13.22
N PRO A 64 12.26 -3.82 -13.07
CA PRO A 64 10.94 -4.24 -12.55
C PRO A 64 10.31 -5.40 -13.34
N PHE A 65 10.92 -5.78 -14.46
CA PHE A 65 10.56 -6.88 -15.36
C PHE A 65 11.22 -8.22 -15.04
N ASN A 66 12.19 -8.30 -14.13
CA ASN A 66 12.91 -9.54 -13.80
C ASN A 66 12.22 -10.40 -12.73
N LEU A 67 10.98 -10.09 -12.34
CA LEU A 67 10.22 -10.90 -11.39
C LEU A 67 10.12 -12.36 -11.86
N PRO A 68 10.12 -13.35 -10.93
CA PRO A 68 9.77 -14.72 -11.27
C PRO A 68 8.47 -14.78 -12.06
N ARG A 69 8.41 -15.63 -13.10
CA ARG A 69 7.33 -15.60 -14.11
C ARG A 69 5.93 -15.66 -13.50
N ASP A 70 5.75 -16.48 -12.47
CA ASP A 70 4.45 -16.64 -11.79
C ASP A 70 4.04 -15.36 -11.04
N ILE A 71 4.98 -14.67 -10.41
CA ILE A 71 4.74 -13.39 -9.74
C ILE A 71 4.43 -12.32 -10.78
N GLN A 72 5.24 -12.22 -11.84
CA GLN A 72 5.04 -11.25 -12.93
C GLN A 72 3.64 -11.38 -13.53
N ARG A 73 3.20 -12.60 -13.86
CA ARG A 73 1.87 -12.84 -14.43
C ARG A 73 0.74 -12.35 -13.52
N VAL A 74 0.88 -12.50 -12.21
CA VAL A 74 -0.13 -12.03 -11.25
C VAL A 74 -0.07 -10.51 -11.09
N VAL A 75 1.12 -9.92 -10.91
CA VAL A 75 1.33 -8.45 -10.78
C VAL A 75 0.67 -7.70 -11.93
N PHE A 76 0.86 -8.18 -13.16
CA PHE A 76 0.37 -7.54 -14.38
C PHE A 76 -1.06 -7.96 -14.78
N ASN A 77 -1.74 -8.82 -14.02
CA ASN A 77 -3.15 -9.16 -14.20
C ASN A 77 -4.04 -8.30 -13.29
N CYS A 78 -4.34 -7.07 -13.72
CA CYS A 78 -4.98 -6.07 -12.86
C CYS A 78 -6.37 -6.49 -12.37
N HIS A 79 -6.63 -6.30 -11.07
CA HIS A 79 -7.97 -6.39 -10.52
C HIS A 79 -8.86 -5.25 -11.06
N PRO A 80 -10.11 -5.52 -11.48
CA PRO A 80 -11.01 -4.47 -11.97
C PRO A 80 -11.25 -3.37 -10.94
N ASP A 81 -11.16 -2.09 -11.32
CA ASP A 81 -11.55 -0.99 -10.42
C ASP A 81 -13.08 -0.84 -10.41
N PRO A 82 -13.77 -1.03 -9.27
CA PRO A 82 -15.22 -0.85 -9.20
C PRO A 82 -15.66 0.61 -9.46
N ARG A 83 -14.74 1.57 -9.43
CA ARG A 83 -15.00 2.97 -9.79
C ARG A 83 -14.92 3.22 -11.29
N ALA A 84 -14.46 2.25 -12.09
CA ALA A 84 -14.52 2.27 -13.54
C ALA A 84 -15.93 2.00 -14.08
N LYS A 85 -16.90 2.82 -13.64
CA LYS A 85 -18.32 2.71 -14.01
C LYS A 85 -18.65 3.21 -15.42
N GLU A 86 -17.75 3.98 -16.02
CA GLU A 86 -17.93 4.48 -17.38
C GLU A 86 -17.85 3.31 -18.35
N THR A 87 -18.92 3.14 -19.15
CA THR A 87 -18.99 2.07 -20.15
C THR A 87 -18.25 2.55 -21.39
N PRO A 88 -17.17 1.86 -21.82
CA PRO A 88 -16.46 2.21 -23.03
C PRO A 88 -17.39 2.09 -24.24
N PRO A 89 -17.26 2.96 -25.26
CA PRO A 89 -17.98 2.82 -26.52
C PRO A 89 -17.83 1.41 -27.11
N ASP A 90 -18.85 0.93 -27.84
CA ASP A 90 -18.82 -0.40 -28.45
C ASP A 90 -17.66 -0.55 -29.45
N ASP A 91 -17.31 0.53 -30.14
CA ASP A 91 -16.20 0.61 -31.10
C ASP A 91 -14.82 0.81 -30.44
N PHE A 92 -14.74 0.92 -29.10
CA PHE A 92 -13.46 1.02 -28.40
C PHE A 92 -12.62 -0.25 -28.59
N VAL A 93 -11.47 -0.10 -29.25
CA VAL A 93 -10.49 -1.18 -29.43
C VAL A 93 -9.56 -1.20 -28.22
N CYS A 94 -9.57 -2.30 -27.47
CA CYS A 94 -8.68 -2.51 -26.34
C CYS A 94 -7.22 -2.60 -26.82
N PRO A 95 -6.33 -1.67 -26.42
CA PRO A 95 -4.93 -1.74 -26.84
C PRO A 95 -4.13 -2.80 -26.06
N TRP A 96 -4.66 -3.32 -24.95
CA TRP A 96 -4.04 -4.37 -24.14
C TRP A 96 -4.94 -5.61 -24.00
N LYS A 97 -4.34 -6.70 -23.53
CA LYS A 97 -5.05 -7.96 -23.28
C LYS A 97 -6.07 -7.77 -22.16
N GLU A 98 -7.20 -8.47 -22.26
CA GLU A 98 -8.14 -8.54 -21.14
C GLU A 98 -7.60 -9.44 -20.01
N ILE A 99 -8.21 -9.25 -18.83
CA ILE A 99 -7.91 -9.99 -17.61
C ILE A 99 -7.99 -11.49 -17.88
N ASP A 100 -6.95 -12.20 -17.48
CA ASP A 100 -6.93 -13.65 -17.55
C ASP A 100 -7.65 -14.20 -16.31
N THR A 101 -8.90 -14.62 -16.52
CA THR A 101 -9.74 -15.17 -15.45
C THR A 101 -9.28 -16.55 -15.00
N SER A 102 -8.27 -17.17 -15.60
CA SER A 102 -7.71 -18.46 -15.16
C SER A 102 -6.67 -18.30 -14.04
N ILE A 103 -6.03 -17.15 -13.94
CA ILE A 103 -5.02 -16.82 -12.92
C ILE A 103 -5.59 -15.85 -11.86
N ALA A 104 -4.86 -15.65 -10.76
CA ALA A 104 -5.21 -14.63 -9.78
C ALA A 104 -5.04 -13.22 -10.38
N THR A 105 -5.87 -12.27 -9.94
CA THR A 105 -5.59 -10.85 -10.18
C THR A 105 -4.54 -10.36 -9.18
N ASN A 106 -4.02 -9.17 -9.43
CA ASN A 106 -3.01 -8.55 -8.59
C ASN A 106 -3.51 -8.03 -7.22
N LYS A 107 -4.76 -8.30 -6.83
CA LYS A 107 -5.39 -7.63 -5.68
C LYS A 107 -4.71 -7.89 -4.33
N ALA A 108 -4.24 -9.12 -4.10
CA ALA A 108 -3.52 -9.45 -2.87
C ALA A 108 -2.13 -8.80 -2.81
N LEU A 109 -1.43 -8.75 -3.95
CA LEU A 109 -0.14 -8.07 -4.07
C LEU A 109 -0.30 -6.54 -3.98
N GLU A 110 -1.36 -5.99 -4.56
CA GLU A 110 -1.75 -4.58 -4.43
C GLU A 110 -1.91 -4.21 -2.95
N PHE A 111 -2.71 -4.98 -2.20
CA PHE A 111 -2.94 -4.70 -0.78
C PHE A 111 -1.66 -4.76 0.06
N SER A 112 -0.82 -5.77 -0.18
CA SER A 112 0.48 -5.90 0.48
C SER A 112 1.41 -4.74 0.12
N GLY A 113 1.47 -4.40 -1.16
CA GLY A 113 2.35 -3.35 -1.66
C GLY A 113 1.93 -1.94 -1.27
N ASP A 114 0.63 -1.67 -1.12
CA ASP A 114 0.13 -0.41 -0.55
C ASP A 114 0.66 -0.21 0.88
N ALA A 115 0.57 -1.25 1.72
CA ALA A 115 1.12 -1.21 3.08
C ALA A 115 2.65 -1.02 3.09
N GLU A 116 3.36 -1.72 2.21
CA GLU A 116 4.82 -1.63 2.10
C GLU A 116 5.31 -0.26 1.59
N ILE A 117 4.71 0.26 0.52
CA ILE A 117 5.03 1.59 -0.05
C ILE A 117 4.70 2.69 0.96
N GLY A 118 3.55 2.58 1.64
CA GLY A 118 3.16 3.47 2.75
C GLY A 118 4.21 3.50 3.85
N PHE A 119 4.58 2.32 4.35
CA PHE A 119 5.60 2.16 5.38
C PHE A 119 6.97 2.73 4.97
N LEU A 120 7.48 2.36 3.79
CA LEU A 120 8.77 2.83 3.30
C LEU A 120 8.79 4.35 3.10
N SER A 121 7.70 4.92 2.59
CA SER A 121 7.57 6.37 2.44
C SER A 121 7.59 7.08 3.80
N ALA A 122 6.90 6.55 4.80
CA ALA A 122 6.91 7.09 6.16
C ALA A 122 8.27 6.91 6.86
N ALA A 123 8.94 5.78 6.67
CA ALA A 123 10.28 5.53 7.18
C ALA A 123 11.33 6.44 6.52
N HIS A 124 11.20 6.70 5.21
CA HIS A 124 12.05 7.64 4.50
C HIS A 124 11.83 9.07 5.01
N ALA A 125 10.57 9.48 5.20
CA ALA A 125 10.23 10.76 5.80
C ALA A 125 10.96 10.98 7.14
N GLU A 126 10.87 9.99 8.02
CA GLU A 126 11.48 9.99 9.34
C GLU A 126 13.00 10.10 9.33
N ARG A 127 13.67 9.57 8.30
CA ARG A 127 15.11 9.66 8.16
C ARG A 127 15.59 11.03 7.68
N TYR A 128 14.84 11.65 6.77
CA TYR A 128 15.32 12.80 6.00
C TYR A 128 14.64 14.13 6.35
N CYS A 129 13.57 14.13 7.13
CA CYS A 129 13.00 15.35 7.67
C CYS A 129 13.78 15.80 8.91
N CYS A 130 14.48 16.93 8.81
CA CYS A 130 15.37 17.45 9.84
C CYS A 130 14.70 18.37 10.87
N SER A 131 13.42 18.71 10.68
CA SER A 131 12.68 19.56 11.63
C SER A 131 11.25 19.12 11.81
N LYS A 132 10.66 19.47 12.97
CA LYS A 132 9.23 19.27 13.24
C LYS A 132 8.35 19.92 12.18
N LEU A 133 8.73 21.12 11.69
CA LEU A 133 7.98 21.81 10.63
C LEU A 133 8.09 21.08 9.30
N GLN A 134 9.25 20.48 8.99
CA GLN A 134 9.42 19.60 7.84
C GLN A 134 8.61 18.33 8.02
N HIS A 135 8.61 17.69 9.20
CA HIS A 135 7.76 16.55 9.50
C HIS A 135 6.26 16.89 9.43
N GLU A 136 5.82 18.02 9.96
CA GLU A 136 4.44 18.50 9.89
C GLU A 136 4.06 18.94 8.46
N HIS A 137 5.00 19.42 7.62
CA HIS A 137 4.74 19.58 6.18
C HIS A 137 4.72 18.23 5.45
N PHE A 138 5.61 17.31 5.83
CA PHE A 138 5.83 16.02 5.18
C PHE A 138 4.75 14.99 5.51
N HIS A 139 4.21 15.04 6.72
CA HIS A 139 3.15 14.19 7.24
C HIS A 139 1.85 14.94 7.50
N GLY A 140 1.92 16.17 8.00
CA GLY A 140 0.74 16.90 8.47
C GLY A 140 -0.14 17.44 7.35
N LYS A 141 0.35 17.58 6.10
CA LYS A 141 -0.53 17.81 4.94
C LYS A 141 -0.16 17.12 3.63
N GLU A 142 1.10 16.88 3.21
CA GLU A 142 1.28 16.61 1.76
C GLU A 142 2.35 15.67 1.22
N CYS A 143 3.50 15.41 1.84
CA CYS A 143 4.59 14.82 1.05
C CYS A 143 4.56 13.30 0.97
N THR A 144 4.43 12.60 2.09
CA THR A 144 4.15 11.16 2.10
C THR A 144 2.88 10.87 1.32
N CYS A 145 1.81 11.64 1.57
CA CYS A 145 0.57 11.59 0.81
C CYS A 145 0.80 11.83 -0.69
N CYS A 146 1.68 12.75 -1.11
CA CYS A 146 2.02 12.97 -2.52
C CYS A 146 2.76 11.79 -3.13
N LEU A 147 3.65 11.10 -2.41
CA LEU A 147 4.42 9.98 -2.94
C LEU A 147 3.59 8.71 -3.07
N VAL A 148 2.67 8.47 -2.12
CA VAL A 148 1.78 7.30 -2.12
C VAL A 148 0.41 7.59 -2.73
N ARG A 149 0.21 8.81 -3.24
CA ARG A 149 -1.05 9.19 -3.89
C ARG A 149 -1.24 8.36 -5.14
N ASN A 150 -2.45 7.84 -5.32
CA ASN A 150 -2.80 7.08 -6.51
C ASN A 150 -2.46 7.81 -7.82
N VAL A 151 -2.63 9.14 -7.89
CA VAL A 151 -2.24 9.90 -9.09
C VAL A 151 -0.72 9.83 -9.37
N SER A 152 0.10 9.91 -8.32
CA SER A 152 1.56 9.86 -8.41
C SER A 152 2.04 8.46 -8.74
N LEU A 153 1.42 7.43 -8.15
CA LEU A 153 1.68 6.03 -8.48
C LEU A 153 1.22 5.70 -9.90
N ALA A 154 0.07 6.20 -10.35
CA ALA A 154 -0.38 6.03 -11.72
C ALA A 154 0.59 6.66 -12.73
N TYR A 155 1.11 7.84 -12.40
CA TYR A 155 2.16 8.48 -13.20
C TYR A 155 3.45 7.65 -13.19
N LEU A 156 3.87 7.16 -12.03
CA LEU A 156 5.03 6.27 -11.91
C LEU A 156 4.87 5.01 -12.78
N ALA A 157 3.67 4.42 -12.84
CA ALA A 157 3.39 3.26 -13.69
C ALA A 157 3.69 3.52 -15.18
N VAL A 158 3.27 4.68 -15.70
CA VAL A 158 3.55 5.08 -17.08
C VAL A 158 5.05 5.29 -17.28
N ARG A 159 5.70 5.96 -16.32
CA ARG A 159 7.13 6.29 -16.39
C ARG A 159 8.03 5.07 -16.34
N LEU A 160 7.67 4.07 -15.55
CA LEU A 160 8.36 2.78 -15.50
C LEU A 160 8.07 1.92 -16.74
N GLY A 161 7.23 2.38 -17.67
CA GLY A 161 6.87 1.62 -18.87
C GLY A 161 6.08 0.35 -18.55
N LEU A 162 5.35 0.31 -17.43
CA LEU A 162 4.64 -0.90 -17.00
C LEU A 162 3.57 -1.34 -18.00
N LEU A 163 2.99 -0.39 -18.74
CA LEU A 163 2.03 -0.62 -19.83
C LEU A 163 2.65 -1.31 -21.06
N ASN A 164 3.98 -1.32 -21.18
CA ASN A 164 4.69 -2.01 -22.26
C ASN A 164 4.98 -3.48 -21.92
N CYS A 165 4.66 -3.92 -20.69
CA CYS A 165 4.84 -5.32 -20.31
C CYS A 165 3.92 -6.23 -21.14
N PRO A 166 4.44 -7.29 -21.79
CA PRO A 166 3.63 -8.22 -22.58
C PRO A 166 2.53 -8.97 -21.80
N ASP A 167 2.63 -8.99 -20.48
CA ASP A 167 1.68 -9.61 -19.56
C ASP A 167 0.67 -8.61 -18.98
N PHE A 168 0.78 -7.31 -19.28
CA PHE A 168 -0.18 -6.32 -18.82
C PHE A 168 -1.59 -6.64 -19.33
N ARG A 169 -2.50 -6.80 -18.37
CA ARG A 169 -3.90 -7.11 -18.57
C ARG A 169 -4.76 -6.25 -17.68
N ALA A 170 -5.83 -5.70 -18.23
CA ALA A 170 -6.79 -4.88 -17.51
C ALA A 170 -8.19 -5.05 -18.09
N SER A 171 -9.23 -4.73 -17.30
CA SER A 171 -10.61 -4.78 -17.77
C SER A 171 -10.84 -3.77 -18.88
N ARG A 172 -11.81 -4.01 -19.77
CA ARG A 172 -12.17 -3.06 -20.85
C ARG A 172 -12.40 -1.63 -20.32
N ASN A 173 -13.09 -1.51 -19.18
CA ASN A 173 -13.38 -0.22 -18.54
C ASN A 173 -12.11 0.47 -18.03
N ASP A 174 -11.21 -0.29 -17.40
CA ASP A 174 -9.92 0.25 -16.93
C ASP A 174 -9.05 0.69 -18.10
N GLN A 175 -8.96 -0.12 -19.17
CA GLN A 175 -8.21 0.24 -20.37
C GLN A 175 -8.74 1.53 -21.00
N TYR A 176 -10.05 1.70 -21.08
CA TYR A 176 -10.67 2.92 -21.60
C TYR A 176 -10.31 4.15 -20.76
N LYS A 177 -10.41 4.05 -19.43
CA LYS A 177 -9.99 5.13 -18.51
C LYS A 177 -8.52 5.47 -18.62
N ILE A 178 -7.65 4.46 -18.74
CA ILE A 178 -6.22 4.67 -18.97
C ILE A 178 -6.01 5.44 -20.27
N CYS A 179 -6.66 5.04 -21.37
CA CYS A 179 -6.55 5.74 -22.65
C CYS A 179 -7.06 7.18 -22.59
N GLN A 180 -8.20 7.43 -21.92
CA GLN A 180 -8.71 8.79 -21.72
C GLN A 180 -7.71 9.65 -20.93
N TRP A 181 -7.15 9.10 -19.85
CA TRP A 181 -6.18 9.81 -19.02
C TRP A 181 -4.89 10.11 -19.77
N LEU A 182 -4.35 9.14 -20.52
CA LEU A 182 -3.16 9.34 -21.36
C LEU A 182 -3.40 10.43 -22.43
N LYS A 183 -4.55 10.41 -23.11
CA LYS A 183 -4.93 11.48 -24.06
C LYS A 183 -5.06 12.83 -23.38
N ALA A 184 -5.63 12.88 -22.17
CA ALA A 184 -5.74 14.12 -21.41
C ALA A 184 -4.36 14.67 -21.00
N MET A 185 -3.38 13.80 -20.71
CA MET A 185 -1.99 14.19 -20.47
C MET A 185 -1.30 14.69 -21.75
N GLU A 186 -1.53 14.05 -22.90
CA GLU A 186 -0.94 14.45 -24.19
C GLU A 186 -1.47 15.80 -24.69
N ASN A 187 -2.75 16.07 -24.47
CA ASN A 187 -3.43 17.30 -24.92
C ASN A 187 -3.15 18.52 -24.02
N GLN A 188 -2.25 18.42 -23.04
CA GLN A 188 -1.82 19.58 -22.28
C GLN A 188 -1.03 20.52 -23.20
N PRO A 189 -1.43 21.79 -23.34
CA PRO A 189 -0.70 22.73 -24.19
C PRO A 189 0.75 22.78 -23.72
N PRO A 190 1.73 22.77 -24.64
CA PRO A 190 3.12 22.97 -24.26
C PRO A 190 3.17 24.27 -23.47
N GLN A 191 3.67 24.20 -22.23
CA GLN A 191 3.85 25.37 -21.40
C GLN A 191 4.53 26.43 -22.26
N SER A 192 3.82 27.52 -22.53
CA SER A 192 4.39 28.65 -23.25
C SER A 192 5.69 28.95 -22.53
N LYS A 193 6.83 28.84 -23.24
CA LYS A 193 8.11 29.31 -22.74
C LYS A 193 7.83 30.72 -22.25
N SER A 194 7.77 30.91 -20.93
CA SER A 194 7.89 32.25 -20.37
C SER A 194 9.20 32.74 -20.95
N GLU A 195 9.12 33.77 -21.79
CA GLU A 195 10.32 34.46 -22.27
C GLU A 195 11.20 34.70 -21.05
N PRO A 196 12.50 34.39 -21.12
CA PRO A 196 13.40 34.83 -20.06
C PRO A 196 13.21 36.34 -19.97
N ASP A 197 12.63 36.82 -18.87
CA ASP A 197 12.68 38.23 -18.55
C ASP A 197 14.16 38.62 -18.63
N ASP A 198 14.49 39.46 -19.61
CA ASP A 198 15.85 39.96 -19.77
C ASP A 198 16.31 40.48 -18.39
N PRO A 199 17.48 40.05 -17.89
CA PRO A 199 17.99 40.57 -16.64
C PRO A 199 18.07 42.09 -16.78
N PRO A 200 17.55 42.86 -15.80
CA PRO A 200 17.63 44.31 -15.86
C PRO A 200 19.09 44.73 -16.06
N PRO A 201 19.36 45.75 -16.89
CA PRO A 201 20.73 46.19 -17.15
C PRO A 201 21.41 46.52 -15.82
N LEU A 202 22.59 45.94 -15.62
CA LEU A 202 23.46 46.27 -14.50
C LEU A 202 23.84 47.75 -14.60
N SER A 203 23.17 48.60 -13.81
CA SER A 203 23.66 49.94 -13.55
C SER A 203 24.83 49.84 -12.56
N GLU A 204 26.04 50.07 -13.06
CA GLU A 204 27.22 50.30 -12.23
C GLU A 204 27.05 51.62 -11.47
N THR A 205 26.60 51.54 -10.24
CA THR A 205 26.86 52.59 -9.24
C THR A 205 27.29 51.93 -7.94
N GLU A 206 28.59 52.02 -7.67
CA GLU A 206 29.17 51.88 -6.34
C GLU A 206 28.42 52.76 -5.35
N THR A 207 27.79 52.17 -4.33
CA THR A 207 27.61 52.81 -3.02
C THR A 207 27.47 51.74 -1.94
N ASP A 208 28.32 51.85 -0.93
CA ASP A 208 28.29 51.09 0.31
C ASP A 208 26.94 51.29 1.03
N ASN A 209 26.12 50.24 1.10
CA ASN A 209 25.26 49.83 2.22
C ASN A 209 24.31 48.69 1.77
N PRO A 210 24.16 47.60 2.53
CA PRO A 210 23.24 46.53 2.16
C PRO A 210 21.77 46.96 2.40
N PRO A 211 20.89 46.92 1.38
CA PRO A 211 19.46 47.19 1.57
C PRO A 211 18.75 45.98 2.21
N PRO A 212 17.59 46.19 2.86
CA PRO A 212 16.81 45.11 3.46
C PRO A 212 16.27 44.16 2.38
N LEU A 213 16.19 42.87 2.72
CA LEU A 213 15.66 41.77 1.90
C LEU A 213 14.34 42.16 1.20
N SER A 214 14.43 42.62 -0.04
CA SER A 214 13.30 42.77 -0.94
C SER A 214 13.07 41.45 -1.68
N LYS A 215 11.80 41.12 -1.87
CA LYS A 215 11.29 39.85 -2.42
C LYS A 215 11.78 39.64 -3.85
N ALA A 216 12.94 39.00 -4.02
CA ALA A 216 13.35 38.47 -5.31
C ALA A 216 12.44 37.28 -5.69
N LYS A 217 11.57 37.49 -6.68
CA LYS A 217 10.85 36.40 -7.37
C LYS A 217 11.89 35.58 -8.13
N ARG A 218 12.42 34.52 -7.49
CA ARG A 218 13.15 33.47 -8.21
C ARG A 218 12.19 32.81 -9.19
N GLY A 219 12.57 32.81 -10.47
CA GLY A 219 11.86 32.12 -11.55
C GLY A 219 11.56 30.68 -11.15
N GLN A 220 10.27 30.41 -10.92
CA GLN A 220 9.78 29.05 -10.75
C GLN A 220 9.63 28.44 -12.16
N PRO A 221 10.00 27.17 -12.37
CA PRO A 221 9.54 26.45 -13.55
C PRO A 221 8.00 26.50 -13.60
N PRO A 222 7.36 26.57 -14.77
CA PRO A 222 5.92 26.70 -14.82
C PRO A 222 5.33 25.44 -14.19
N LEU A 223 4.61 25.63 -13.08
CA LEU A 223 3.76 24.59 -12.52
C LEU A 223 2.65 24.33 -13.55
N LEU A 224 2.18 23.08 -13.64
CA LEU A 224 0.88 22.80 -14.26
C LEU A 224 -0.12 23.85 -13.76
N SER A 225 -0.87 24.49 -14.65
CA SER A 225 -1.88 25.44 -14.17
C SER A 225 -2.78 24.69 -13.19
N LYS A 226 -3.26 25.38 -12.15
CA LYS A 226 -4.14 24.78 -11.13
C LYS A 226 -5.31 23.98 -11.76
N ARG A 227 -5.77 24.40 -12.94
CA ARG A 227 -6.81 23.73 -13.74
C ARG A 227 -6.33 22.40 -14.37
N GLU A 228 -5.11 22.34 -14.89
CA GLU A 228 -4.54 21.13 -15.51
C GLU A 228 -4.15 20.09 -14.45
N PHE A 229 -3.61 20.53 -13.32
CA PHE A 229 -3.37 19.67 -12.17
C PHE A 229 -4.69 19.05 -11.66
N ASN A 230 -5.76 19.85 -11.60
CA ASN A 230 -7.08 19.37 -11.19
C ASN A 230 -7.70 18.35 -12.17
N ILE A 231 -7.51 18.50 -13.49
CA ILE A 231 -8.02 17.52 -14.47
C ILE A 231 -7.30 16.17 -14.32
N CYS A 232 -5.97 16.18 -14.13
CA CYS A 232 -5.21 14.96 -13.86
C CYS A 232 -5.55 14.31 -12.51
N LEU A 233 -5.96 15.10 -11.51
CA LEU A 233 -6.39 14.62 -10.19
C LEU A 233 -7.79 14.00 -10.20
N ILE A 234 -8.71 14.48 -11.04
CA ILE A 234 -10.10 14.00 -11.06
C ILE A 234 -10.24 12.68 -11.84
N LEU A 235 -9.36 12.44 -12.83
CA LEU A 235 -9.51 11.34 -13.81
C LEU A 235 -8.41 10.27 -13.77
N TYR A 236 -7.53 10.24 -12.75
CA TYR A 236 -6.46 9.24 -12.74
C TYR A 236 -7.02 7.80 -12.70
N PRO A 237 -6.44 6.87 -13.48
CA PRO A 237 -6.85 5.47 -13.47
C PRO A 237 -6.26 4.77 -12.24
N LYS A 238 -7.09 4.42 -11.25
CA LYS A 238 -6.64 3.67 -10.06
C LYS A 238 -5.92 2.38 -10.45
N ALA A 239 -6.34 1.71 -11.53
CA ALA A 239 -5.69 0.50 -12.01
C ALA A 239 -4.17 0.65 -12.19
N LEU A 240 -3.67 1.84 -12.57
CA LEU A 240 -2.23 2.09 -12.69
C LEU A 240 -1.54 2.26 -11.33
N ALA A 241 -2.18 2.93 -10.38
CA ALA A 241 -1.67 3.01 -9.02
C ALA A 241 -1.60 1.62 -8.39
N ASN A 242 -2.69 0.84 -8.53
CA ASN A 242 -2.78 -0.54 -8.06
C ASN A 242 -1.72 -1.43 -8.71
N LEU A 243 -1.35 -1.18 -9.96
CA LEU A 243 -0.27 -1.90 -10.64
C LEU A 243 1.10 -1.61 -10.00
N VAL A 244 1.36 -0.37 -9.58
CA VAL A 244 2.60 0.00 -8.87
C VAL A 244 2.62 -0.57 -7.45
N GLU A 245 1.50 -0.50 -6.74
CA GLU A 245 1.31 -1.17 -5.44
C GLU A 245 1.59 -2.67 -5.60
N ALA A 246 0.94 -3.34 -6.56
CA ALA A 246 1.16 -4.76 -6.82
C ALA A 246 2.60 -5.11 -7.22
N LEU A 247 3.26 -4.25 -8.00
CA LEU A 247 4.68 -4.41 -8.33
C LEU A 247 5.54 -4.34 -7.07
N GLY A 248 5.28 -3.40 -6.17
CA GLY A 248 5.95 -3.31 -4.87
C GLY A 248 5.76 -4.59 -4.04
N GLY A 249 4.52 -5.08 -3.95
CA GLY A 249 4.22 -6.37 -3.30
C GLY A 249 4.92 -7.56 -3.96
N GLY A 250 5.00 -7.57 -5.30
CA GLY A 250 5.69 -8.59 -6.08
C GLY A 250 7.19 -8.62 -5.85
N ILE A 251 7.84 -7.44 -5.83
CA ILE A 251 9.27 -7.27 -5.51
C ILE A 251 9.56 -7.77 -4.09
N ARG A 252 8.74 -7.37 -3.12
CA ARG A 252 8.86 -7.81 -1.72
C ARG A 252 8.76 -9.31 -1.58
N LEU A 253 7.80 -9.92 -2.28
CA LEU A 253 7.58 -11.37 -2.25
C LEU A 253 8.72 -12.14 -2.93
N ALA A 254 9.24 -11.63 -4.05
CA ALA A 254 10.28 -12.30 -4.83
C ALA A 254 11.67 -12.21 -4.19
N TRP A 255 12.02 -11.03 -3.68
CA TRP A 255 13.40 -10.68 -3.34
C TRP A 255 13.59 -10.08 -1.95
N GLY A 256 12.51 -9.93 -1.19
CA GLY A 256 12.57 -9.44 0.18
C GLY A 256 12.43 -7.93 0.31
N TYR A 257 12.40 -7.46 1.56
CA TYR A 257 12.19 -6.06 1.90
C TYR A 257 13.30 -5.15 1.39
N LYS A 258 14.56 -5.60 1.48
CA LYS A 258 15.73 -4.84 1.02
C LYS A 258 15.65 -4.49 -0.47
N ALA A 259 15.24 -5.44 -1.31
CA ALA A 259 15.09 -5.20 -2.74
C ALA A 259 13.97 -4.18 -3.04
N LEU A 260 12.88 -4.20 -2.26
CA LEU A 260 11.82 -3.20 -2.38
C LEU A 260 12.32 -1.81 -1.97
N GLU A 261 13.03 -1.71 -0.84
CA GLU A 261 13.63 -0.45 -0.38
C GLU A 261 14.60 0.12 -1.43
N GLU A 262 15.48 -0.72 -2.00
CA GLU A 262 16.41 -0.33 -3.07
C GLU A 262 15.69 0.15 -4.35
N TRP A 263 14.59 -0.50 -4.73
CA TRP A 263 13.79 -0.08 -5.88
C TRP A 263 13.05 1.24 -5.64
N LEU A 264 12.50 1.44 -4.44
CA LEU A 264 11.68 2.61 -4.13
C LEU A 264 12.51 3.84 -3.73
N ASN A 265 13.69 3.65 -3.11
CA ASN A 265 14.51 4.74 -2.60
C ASN A 265 14.88 5.82 -3.64
N PRO A 266 15.27 5.51 -4.89
CA PRO A 266 15.54 6.53 -5.90
C PRO A 266 14.32 7.44 -6.14
N TYR A 267 13.11 6.85 -6.13
CA TYR A 267 11.86 7.61 -6.24
C TYR A 267 11.65 8.48 -5.01
N LEU A 268 11.76 7.93 -3.80
CA LEU A 268 11.56 8.70 -2.56
C LEU A 268 12.57 9.85 -2.43
N TYR A 269 13.84 9.62 -2.76
CA TYR A 269 14.90 10.61 -2.70
C TYR A 269 14.68 11.76 -3.69
N TYR A 270 14.26 11.44 -4.92
CA TYR A 270 14.05 12.46 -5.94
C TYR A 270 12.80 13.31 -5.69
N PHE A 271 11.70 12.66 -5.29
CA PHE A 271 10.41 13.32 -5.17
C PHE A 271 10.14 13.87 -3.77
N GLY A 272 10.75 13.32 -2.72
CA GLY A 272 10.58 13.74 -1.33
C GLY A 272 10.82 15.24 -1.11
N PRO A 273 11.99 15.79 -1.51
CA PRO A 273 12.27 17.23 -1.36
C PRO A 273 11.31 18.13 -2.15
N LYS A 274 10.82 17.65 -3.30
CA LYS A 274 9.88 18.40 -4.17
C LYS A 274 8.47 18.38 -3.62
N ALA A 275 8.07 17.28 -3.00
CA ALA A 275 6.79 17.14 -2.32
C ALA A 275 6.73 18.03 -1.06
N ALA A 276 7.87 18.32 -0.43
CA ALA A 276 8.03 19.20 0.75
C ALA A 276 7.84 20.70 0.50
N ARG A 277 7.39 21.10 -0.70
CA ARG A 277 7.22 22.51 -1.01
C ARG A 277 5.91 23.08 -0.44
N PRO A 278 5.96 24.17 0.34
CA PRO A 278 4.76 24.77 0.96
C PRO A 278 3.71 25.33 -0.02
N ASP A 279 4.04 25.55 -1.29
CA ASP A 279 3.10 26.06 -2.30
C ASP A 279 2.19 24.96 -2.89
N LEU A 280 2.62 23.71 -2.78
CA LEU A 280 1.76 22.57 -3.08
C LEU A 280 0.73 22.34 -1.94
N ALA A 281 1.04 22.82 -0.70
CA ALA A 281 0.33 22.63 0.59
C ALA A 281 -1.17 22.93 0.59
N ALA A 282 -1.64 23.67 -0.41
CA ALA A 282 -2.96 24.27 -0.48
C ALA A 282 -3.91 23.55 -1.45
N ASN A 283 -3.47 22.49 -2.13
CA ASN A 283 -4.20 21.89 -3.26
C ASN A 283 -4.83 20.52 -2.96
N THR A 284 -5.03 20.16 -1.69
CA THR A 284 -5.31 18.76 -1.34
C THR A 284 -6.56 18.61 -0.47
N ASP A 285 -7.67 18.25 -1.12
CA ASP A 285 -8.98 17.95 -0.51
C ASP A 285 -9.02 16.65 0.31
N GLN A 286 -7.87 16.10 0.71
CA GLN A 286 -7.85 14.91 1.57
C GLN A 286 -7.90 15.36 3.03
N LYS A 287 -8.99 14.99 3.71
CA LYS A 287 -9.03 14.94 5.18
C LYS A 287 -7.78 14.20 5.65
N ASP A 288 -7.08 14.81 6.60
CA ASP A 288 -5.99 14.18 7.35
C ASP A 288 -6.47 12.77 7.74
N PRO A 289 -5.90 11.70 7.16
CA PRO A 289 -6.24 10.37 7.58
C PRO A 289 -5.54 10.20 8.91
N ASN A 290 -6.10 10.81 9.97
CA ASN A 290 -5.73 10.43 11.30
C ASN A 290 -6.04 8.93 11.36
N PRO A 291 -5.01 8.06 11.38
CA PRO A 291 -5.17 6.66 11.02
C PRO A 291 -6.06 5.90 12.02
N LEU A 292 -6.43 6.56 13.11
CA LEU A 292 -7.14 6.01 14.26
C LEU A 292 -8.57 6.56 14.44
N LYS A 293 -8.99 7.63 13.74
CA LYS A 293 -10.22 8.38 14.09
C LYS A 293 -11.54 7.84 13.51
N ASP A 294 -11.51 6.94 12.54
CA ASP A 294 -12.72 6.45 11.86
C ASP A 294 -12.87 4.92 12.01
N VAL A 295 -12.95 4.43 13.25
CA VAL A 295 -13.43 3.04 13.46
C VAL A 295 -14.88 3.00 13.05
N LYS A 296 -15.19 2.20 12.03
CA LYS A 296 -16.58 2.02 11.58
C LYS A 296 -17.37 1.39 12.75
N PRO A 297 -18.52 1.96 13.16
CA PRO A 297 -19.36 1.42 14.25
C PRO A 297 -19.74 -0.05 14.11
N GLN A 298 -19.61 -0.60 12.88
CA GLN A 298 -19.89 -1.99 12.55
C GLN A 298 -19.02 -3.05 13.25
N TYR A 299 -17.99 -2.65 14.01
CA TYR A 299 -17.06 -3.58 14.66
C TYR A 299 -16.95 -3.43 16.18
N ASP A 300 -17.78 -2.62 16.84
CA ASP A 300 -17.67 -2.36 18.29
C ASP A 300 -17.72 -3.66 19.13
N GLY A 301 -18.54 -4.63 18.71
CA GLY A 301 -18.60 -5.95 19.33
C GLY A 301 -17.29 -6.75 19.19
N CYS A 302 -16.59 -6.63 18.05
CA CYS A 302 -15.29 -7.26 17.83
C CYS A 302 -14.19 -6.58 18.66
N VAL A 303 -14.20 -5.25 18.74
CA VAL A 303 -13.25 -4.46 19.54
C VAL A 303 -13.26 -4.91 21.00
N ASN A 304 -14.45 -4.97 21.62
CA ASN A 304 -14.57 -5.37 23.03
C ASN A 304 -14.16 -6.83 23.27
N LYS A 305 -14.55 -7.76 22.38
CA LYS A 305 -14.14 -9.17 22.46
C LYS A 305 -12.62 -9.32 22.35
N LEU A 306 -11.99 -8.57 21.44
CA LEU A 306 -10.54 -8.61 21.24
C LEU A 306 -9.78 -8.05 22.44
N ILE A 307 -10.24 -6.94 23.04
CA ILE A 307 -9.66 -6.40 24.29
C ILE A 307 -9.73 -7.45 25.40
N GLY A 308 -10.87 -8.12 25.58
CA GLY A 308 -11.01 -9.20 26.55
C GLY A 308 -10.05 -10.37 26.31
N LEU A 309 -9.87 -10.76 25.04
CA LEU A 309 -8.95 -11.85 24.66
C LEU A 309 -7.48 -11.46 24.86
N ILE A 310 -7.10 -10.22 24.55
CA ILE A 310 -5.76 -9.67 24.78
C ILE A 310 -5.39 -9.77 26.27
N LYS A 311 -6.29 -9.32 27.16
CA LYS A 311 -6.11 -9.43 28.62
C LYS A 311 -5.97 -10.88 29.06
N PHE A 312 -6.90 -11.73 28.62
CA PHE A 312 -6.86 -13.16 28.93
C PHE A 312 -5.54 -13.83 28.51
N MET A 313 -4.98 -13.46 27.36
CA MET A 313 -3.70 -13.99 26.88
C MET A 313 -2.50 -13.58 27.72
N ASN A 314 -2.59 -12.48 28.46
CA ASN A 314 -1.56 -12.05 29.41
C ASN A 314 -1.76 -12.63 30.81
N ASP A 315 -3.02 -12.72 31.26
CA ASP A 315 -3.35 -13.29 32.57
C ASP A 315 -3.15 -14.81 32.62
N THR A 316 -3.19 -15.49 31.46
CA THR A 316 -2.95 -16.93 31.38
C THR A 316 -1.47 -17.21 31.60
N PRO A 317 -1.09 -18.03 32.61
CA PRO A 317 0.31 -18.37 32.85
C PRO A 317 0.95 -18.90 31.56
N PRO A 318 2.16 -18.45 31.20
CA PRO A 318 2.84 -18.95 30.02
C PRO A 318 2.97 -20.47 30.13
N SER A 319 2.34 -21.17 29.19
CA SER A 319 2.65 -22.58 29.01
C SER A 319 4.04 -22.69 28.39
N LEU A 320 4.74 -23.81 28.61
CA LEU A 320 6.05 -24.08 28.01
C LEU A 320 6.09 -23.92 26.46
N GLN A 321 4.93 -23.80 25.79
CA GLN A 321 4.82 -23.76 24.34
C GLN A 321 4.27 -22.45 23.76
N THR A 322 3.78 -21.51 24.59
CA THR A 322 3.22 -20.25 24.06
C THR A 322 3.50 -19.10 25.02
N PRO A 323 4.49 -18.24 24.69
CA PRO A 323 4.76 -17.02 25.45
C PRO A 323 3.53 -16.13 25.54
N CYS A 324 3.40 -15.38 26.64
CA CYS A 324 2.33 -14.40 26.76
C CYS A 324 2.59 -13.18 25.85
N LEU A 325 1.57 -12.36 25.62
CA LEU A 325 1.69 -11.22 24.71
C LEU A 325 2.69 -10.18 25.23
N GLN A 326 2.74 -9.98 26.56
CA GLN A 326 3.71 -9.14 27.25
C GLN A 326 5.17 -9.56 27.01
N GLU A 327 5.46 -10.88 27.10
CA GLU A 327 6.81 -11.41 26.82
C GLU A 327 7.23 -11.15 25.38
N LEU A 328 6.34 -11.39 24.41
CA LEU A 328 6.63 -11.18 22.99
C LEU A 328 6.82 -9.70 22.64
N GLY A 329 6.11 -8.81 23.31
CA GLY A 329 6.18 -7.36 23.06
C GLY A 329 7.29 -6.64 23.83
N GLN A 330 8.10 -7.33 24.64
CA GLN A 330 9.27 -6.73 25.33
C GLN A 330 10.23 -6.00 24.38
N VAL A 331 10.27 -6.41 23.11
CA VAL A 331 11.06 -5.72 22.08
C VAL A 331 10.63 -4.26 21.90
N LEU A 332 9.33 -3.95 22.02
CA LEU A 332 8.82 -2.57 21.98
C LEU A 332 9.31 -1.76 23.18
N ASN A 333 9.28 -2.35 24.38
CA ASN A 333 9.77 -1.71 25.61
C ASN A 333 11.27 -1.38 25.51
N ALA A 334 12.06 -2.32 24.99
CA ALA A 334 13.47 -2.11 24.72
C ALA A 334 13.69 -0.98 23.71
N SER A 335 12.92 -0.96 22.61
CA SER A 335 12.99 0.09 21.59
C SER A 335 12.67 1.48 22.13
N VAL A 336 11.64 1.61 22.98
CA VAL A 336 11.27 2.88 23.61
C VAL A 336 12.41 3.37 24.50
N ARG A 337 12.93 2.52 25.38
CA ARG A 337 14.05 2.89 26.27
C ARG A 337 15.29 3.32 25.50
N MET A 338 15.68 2.58 24.46
CA MET A 338 16.82 2.93 23.61
C MET A 338 16.60 4.26 22.89
N THR A 339 15.40 4.46 22.35
CA THR A 339 15.06 5.70 21.63
C THR A 339 15.03 6.90 22.57
N SER A 340 14.49 6.75 23.78
CA SER A 340 14.54 7.79 24.82
C SER A 340 15.96 8.14 25.24
N HIS A 341 16.81 7.13 25.44
CA HIS A 341 18.22 7.35 25.74
C HIS A 341 18.93 8.13 24.63
N MET A 342 18.68 7.79 23.37
CA MET A 342 19.26 8.50 22.22
C MET A 342 18.72 9.93 22.07
N ALA A 343 17.45 10.16 22.37
CA ALA A 343 16.83 11.47 22.31
C ALA A 343 17.24 12.38 23.49
N GLY A 344 17.76 11.80 24.58
CA GLY A 344 17.99 12.51 25.83
C GLY A 344 16.71 12.87 26.58
N GLU A 345 15.57 12.31 26.19
CA GLU A 345 14.27 12.52 26.82
C GLU A 345 13.37 11.28 26.71
N ARG A 346 12.51 11.07 27.71
CA ARG A 346 11.42 10.08 27.64
C ARG A 346 10.31 10.58 26.71
N ILE A 347 9.39 9.68 26.35
CA ILE A 347 8.13 10.10 25.74
C ILE A 347 7.43 11.00 26.75
N LYS A 348 7.13 12.24 26.39
CA LYS A 348 6.37 13.18 27.24
C LYS A 348 5.01 13.43 26.63
N VAL A 349 3.97 13.49 27.45
CA VAL A 349 2.63 13.92 27.04
C VAL A 349 2.28 15.20 27.75
N ASP A 350 2.10 16.28 26.98
CA ASP A 350 1.80 17.60 27.54
C ASP A 350 0.38 17.68 28.13
N ALA A 351 0.08 18.75 28.86
CA ALA A 351 -1.24 19.00 29.43
C ALA A 351 -2.40 19.05 28.39
N ASN A 352 -2.08 19.15 27.09
CA ASN A 352 -3.08 19.09 26.00
C ASN A 352 -3.21 17.68 25.40
N GLY A 353 -2.58 16.66 26.01
CA GLY A 353 -2.59 15.29 25.53
C GLY A 353 -1.69 15.06 24.30
N ARG A 354 -0.70 15.93 24.04
CA ARG A 354 0.18 15.79 22.88
C ARG A 354 1.48 15.12 23.24
N ILE A 355 1.84 14.07 22.49
CA ILE A 355 3.15 13.44 22.56
C ILE A 355 4.23 14.44 22.13
N SER A 356 5.39 14.40 22.80
CA SER A 356 6.52 15.27 22.50
C SER A 356 6.93 15.16 21.03
N PRO A 357 7.33 16.29 20.40
CA PRO A 357 7.57 16.36 18.95
C PRO A 357 8.44 15.23 18.38
N PHE A 358 9.50 14.85 19.09
CA PHE A 358 10.45 13.83 18.67
C PHE A 358 9.82 12.44 18.53
N PHE A 359 8.84 12.09 19.36
CA PHE A 359 8.16 10.80 19.29
C PHE A 359 6.89 10.87 18.44
N ALA A 360 6.22 12.02 18.42
CA ALA A 360 5.05 12.24 17.56
C ALA A 360 5.38 12.04 16.08
N GLN A 361 6.58 12.45 15.62
CA GLN A 361 7.04 12.22 14.26
C GLN A 361 7.23 10.73 13.91
N LEU A 362 7.43 9.86 14.91
CA LEU A 362 7.52 8.41 14.71
C LEU A 362 6.14 7.74 14.57
N GLY A 363 5.06 8.47 14.88
CA GLY A 363 3.72 7.91 14.89
C GLY A 363 3.28 7.39 13.51
N ARG A 364 3.64 8.09 12.42
CA ARG A 364 3.22 7.65 11.08
C ARG A 364 3.93 6.37 10.64
N CYS A 365 5.26 6.31 10.77
CA CYS A 365 6.00 5.10 10.41
C CYS A 365 5.65 3.93 11.33
N GLY A 366 5.36 4.20 12.61
CA GLY A 366 4.84 3.20 13.55
C GLY A 366 3.49 2.64 13.12
N ALA A 367 2.53 3.49 12.76
CA ALA A 367 1.21 3.05 12.31
C ALA A 367 1.28 2.23 11.02
N ASP A 368 2.06 2.67 10.04
CA ASP A 368 2.19 1.97 8.76
C ASP A 368 2.97 0.66 8.92
N LEU A 369 3.99 0.60 9.79
CA LEU A 369 4.66 -0.66 10.16
C LEU A 369 3.70 -1.62 10.86
N PHE A 370 2.86 -1.13 11.76
CA PHE A 370 1.88 -1.97 12.47
C PHE A 370 0.92 -2.63 11.47
N LYS A 371 0.33 -1.84 10.57
CA LYS A 371 -0.58 -2.32 9.52
C LYS A 371 0.09 -3.34 8.61
N ARG A 372 1.30 -3.04 8.14
CA ARG A 372 2.11 -3.96 7.34
C ARG A 372 2.32 -5.27 8.09
N SER A 373 2.68 -5.20 9.37
CA SER A 373 2.99 -6.40 10.17
C SER A 373 1.76 -7.26 10.48
N LEU A 374 0.56 -6.68 10.51
CA LEU A 374 -0.69 -7.45 10.60
C LEU A 374 -0.93 -8.30 9.35
N TRP A 375 -0.67 -7.72 8.17
CA TRP A 375 -0.75 -8.46 6.92
C TRP A 375 0.31 -9.57 6.86
N ASP A 376 1.57 -9.25 7.19
CA ASP A 376 2.65 -10.25 7.24
C ASP A 376 2.34 -11.37 8.24
N GLY A 377 1.85 -11.04 9.44
CA GLY A 377 1.43 -12.01 10.46
C GLY A 377 0.25 -12.88 9.99
N PHE A 378 -0.68 -12.34 9.21
CA PHE A 378 -1.79 -13.12 8.63
C PHE A 378 -1.29 -14.10 7.56
N MET A 379 -0.34 -13.68 6.74
CA MET A 379 0.22 -14.48 5.66
C MET A 379 1.35 -15.42 6.11
N TYR A 380 1.82 -15.28 7.36
CA TYR A 380 2.86 -16.11 7.97
C TYR A 380 2.49 -17.60 8.02
N ASP A 381 1.20 -17.91 8.18
CA ASP A 381 0.69 -19.29 8.14
C ASP A 381 1.14 -19.99 6.84
N PRO A 382 1.85 -21.14 6.91
CA PRO A 382 2.32 -21.87 5.73
C PRO A 382 1.21 -22.21 4.73
N ARG A 383 -0.04 -22.37 5.19
CA ARG A 383 -1.21 -22.63 4.34
C ARG A 383 -1.63 -21.41 3.54
N ARG A 384 -1.33 -20.20 4.03
CA ARG A 384 -1.69 -18.90 3.44
C ARG A 384 -0.55 -18.26 2.65
N ARG A 385 0.71 -18.58 2.95
CA ARG A 385 1.89 -17.99 2.27
C ARG A 385 1.84 -18.06 0.74
N GLY A 386 1.27 -19.12 0.17
CA GLY A 386 1.09 -19.25 -1.29
C GLY A 386 -0.10 -18.51 -1.88
N MET A 387 -0.91 -17.82 -1.07
CA MET A 387 -2.18 -17.24 -1.49
C MET A 387 -2.03 -15.91 -2.24
N TYR A 388 -0.88 -15.23 -2.14
CA TYR A 388 -0.56 -14.07 -2.97
C TYR A 388 -0.74 -14.31 -4.48
N LEU A 389 -0.47 -15.55 -4.92
CA LEU A 389 -0.46 -15.93 -6.33
C LEU A 389 -1.66 -16.80 -6.72
N LYS A 390 -2.62 -16.98 -5.82
CA LYS A 390 -3.82 -17.81 -6.03
C LYS A 390 -5.07 -16.95 -5.94
N LYS A 391 -6.08 -17.25 -6.75
CA LYS A 391 -7.36 -16.52 -6.76
C LYS A 391 -8.00 -16.38 -5.38
N GLY A 392 -7.86 -17.41 -4.54
CA GLY A 392 -8.40 -17.36 -3.18
C GLY A 392 -7.77 -16.27 -2.31
N GLY A 393 -6.56 -15.78 -2.63
CA GLY A 393 -5.91 -14.69 -1.91
C GLY A 393 -6.64 -13.36 -2.02
N GLU A 394 -7.32 -13.11 -3.15
CA GLU A 394 -8.13 -11.90 -3.35
C GLU A 394 -9.27 -11.80 -2.32
N HIS A 395 -9.78 -12.94 -1.88
CA HIS A 395 -10.82 -13.01 -0.87
C HIS A 395 -10.30 -12.65 0.53
N TYR A 396 -9.00 -12.83 0.83
CA TYR A 396 -8.48 -12.42 2.13
C TYR A 396 -8.35 -10.90 2.28
N VAL A 397 -8.29 -10.14 1.19
CA VAL A 397 -8.07 -8.69 1.27
C VAL A 397 -9.15 -7.97 2.08
N PRO A 398 -10.46 -8.15 1.83
CA PRO A 398 -11.51 -7.56 2.68
C PRO A 398 -11.44 -8.03 4.14
N TYR A 399 -11.06 -9.29 4.36
CA TYR A 399 -10.97 -9.88 5.70
C TYR A 399 -9.82 -9.26 6.50
N VAL A 400 -8.62 -9.20 5.93
CA VAL A 400 -7.47 -8.59 6.59
C VAL A 400 -7.66 -7.08 6.72
N SER A 401 -8.32 -6.42 5.76
CA SER A 401 -8.72 -5.02 5.94
C SER A 401 -9.63 -4.83 7.16
N ALA A 402 -10.62 -5.71 7.37
CA ALA A 402 -11.47 -5.66 8.56
C ALA A 402 -10.69 -5.95 9.84
N MET A 403 -9.73 -6.87 9.79
CA MET A 403 -8.82 -7.15 10.91
C MET A 403 -7.98 -5.93 11.27
N THR A 404 -7.37 -5.29 10.27
CA THR A 404 -6.61 -4.07 10.46
C THR A 404 -7.48 -2.97 11.05
N ASP A 405 -8.72 -2.78 10.57
CA ASP A 405 -9.66 -1.79 11.12
C ASP A 405 -9.95 -2.05 12.61
N VAL A 406 -10.13 -3.30 13.03
CA VAL A 406 -10.40 -3.67 14.43
C VAL A 406 -9.16 -3.50 15.30
N VAL A 407 -8.02 -4.05 14.89
CA VAL A 407 -6.78 -4.02 15.66
C VAL A 407 -6.24 -2.60 15.80
N MET A 408 -6.33 -1.79 14.73
CA MET A 408 -5.90 -0.39 14.73
C MET A 408 -6.92 0.55 15.39
N SER A 409 -8.01 0.04 15.99
CA SER A 409 -8.92 0.88 16.76
C SER A 409 -8.21 1.47 17.99
N PRO A 410 -8.49 2.73 18.39
CA PRO A 410 -7.88 3.33 19.57
C PRO A 410 -8.00 2.47 20.82
N ALA A 411 -9.17 1.85 21.05
CA ALA A 411 -9.41 1.02 22.22
C ALA A 411 -8.54 -0.25 22.26
N VAL A 412 -8.35 -0.92 21.11
CA VAL A 412 -7.46 -2.11 21.04
C VAL A 412 -6.01 -1.70 21.18
N LEU A 413 -5.57 -0.64 20.49
CA LEU A 413 -4.20 -0.14 20.61
C LEU A 413 -3.88 0.32 22.03
N ALA A 414 -4.82 0.97 22.71
CA ALA A 414 -4.67 1.36 24.10
C ALA A 414 -4.56 0.14 25.02
N ALA A 415 -5.40 -0.87 24.82
CA ALA A 415 -5.30 -2.13 25.56
C ALA A 415 -3.95 -2.81 25.33
N LEU A 416 -3.47 -2.89 24.08
CA LEU A 416 -2.14 -3.41 23.77
C LEU A 416 -1.05 -2.61 24.48
N ALA A 417 -1.11 -1.28 24.51
CA ALA A 417 -0.11 -0.47 25.20
C ALA A 417 -0.11 -0.67 26.72
N MET A 418 -1.29 -0.81 27.34
CA MET A 418 -1.40 -1.13 28.76
C MET A 418 -0.83 -2.52 29.05
N GLU A 419 -1.16 -3.52 28.23
CA GLU A 419 -0.67 -4.89 28.34
C GLU A 419 0.84 -5.05 28.10
N GLN A 420 1.50 -4.02 27.59
CA GLN A 420 2.96 -3.96 27.42
C GLN A 420 3.65 -3.05 28.45
N ASP A 421 2.91 -2.50 29.41
CA ASP A 421 3.40 -1.50 30.38
C ASP A 421 4.08 -0.29 29.72
N LEU A 422 3.65 0.08 28.51
CA LEU A 422 4.28 1.19 27.79
C LEU A 422 4.05 2.52 28.49
N CYS A 423 2.95 2.67 29.22
CA CYS A 423 2.65 3.87 30.00
C CYS A 423 3.70 4.14 31.10
N ASP A 424 4.36 3.13 31.65
CA ASP A 424 5.41 3.28 32.68
C ASP A 424 6.71 3.89 32.10
N LEU A 425 6.81 3.92 30.78
CA LEU A 425 7.94 4.50 30.03
C LEU A 425 7.67 5.95 29.60
N VAL A 426 6.50 6.49 29.92
CA VAL A 426 6.02 7.81 29.50
C VAL A 426 5.97 8.75 30.71
N GLU A 427 6.33 10.01 30.49
CA GLU A 427 6.15 11.10 31.45
C GLU A 427 4.88 11.87 31.08
N PHE A 428 3.94 11.98 32.02
CA PHE A 428 2.70 12.72 31.84
C PHE A 428 2.75 14.02 32.63
N ASP A 429 2.30 15.13 32.04
CA ASP A 429 2.16 16.40 32.74
C ASP A 429 1.18 16.29 33.92
N GLU A 430 1.45 17.01 35.00
CA GLU A 430 0.58 17.05 36.17
C GLU A 430 -0.84 17.53 35.80
N GLY A 431 -1.86 16.81 36.27
CA GLY A 431 -3.26 17.15 36.01
C GLY A 431 -3.81 16.70 34.65
N LEU A 432 -2.99 16.08 33.80
CA LEU A 432 -3.47 15.48 32.56
C LEU A 432 -4.42 14.30 32.84
N THR A 433 -5.57 14.31 32.19
CA THR A 433 -6.45 13.14 32.14
C THR A 433 -6.00 12.22 31.01
N ILE A 434 -5.53 11.02 31.36
CA ILE A 434 -5.10 10.01 30.38
C ILE A 434 -6.34 9.45 29.67
N THR A 435 -6.40 9.59 28.34
CA THR A 435 -7.50 9.08 27.51
C THR A 435 -7.06 7.89 26.66
N VAL A 436 -8.03 7.16 26.09
CA VAL A 436 -7.77 6.04 25.17
C VAL A 436 -6.94 6.49 23.97
N GLU A 437 -7.21 7.67 23.44
CA GLU A 437 -6.48 8.23 22.30
C GLU A 437 -4.99 8.42 22.62
N ILE A 438 -4.69 9.01 23.79
CA ILE A 438 -3.30 9.22 24.24
C ILE A 438 -2.56 7.88 24.35
N VAL A 439 -3.19 6.88 24.97
CA VAL A 439 -2.57 5.56 25.14
C VAL A 439 -2.42 4.83 23.80
N SER A 440 -3.37 5.00 22.88
CA SER A 440 -3.26 4.47 21.53
C SER A 440 -2.11 5.10 20.73
N ASP A 441 -1.91 6.41 20.86
CA ASP A 441 -0.80 7.13 20.23
C ASP A 441 0.55 6.68 20.82
N ILE A 442 0.61 6.37 22.13
CA ILE A 442 1.79 5.78 22.77
C ILE A 442 2.12 4.41 22.17
N MET A 443 1.13 3.54 21.93
CA MET A 443 1.35 2.25 21.28
C MET A 443 1.98 2.44 19.89
N VAL A 444 1.39 3.33 19.09
CA VAL A 444 1.85 3.63 17.73
C VAL A 444 3.26 4.23 17.73
N ALA A 445 3.54 5.20 18.60
CA ALA A 445 4.87 5.78 18.77
C ALA A 445 5.92 4.75 19.21
N SER A 446 5.52 3.76 20.01
CA SER A 446 6.41 2.67 20.45
C SER A 446 6.79 1.74 19.30
N VAL A 447 5.86 1.45 18.40
CA VAL A 447 6.18 0.74 17.14
C VAL A 447 7.08 1.59 16.22
N GLY A 448 6.90 2.91 16.23
CA GLY A 448 7.82 3.84 15.56
C GLY A 448 9.23 3.82 16.15
N CYS A 449 9.35 3.76 17.48
CA CYS A 449 10.64 3.53 18.17
C CYS A 449 11.26 2.20 17.73
N PHE A 450 10.46 1.13 17.65
CA PHE A 450 10.92 -0.17 17.16
C PHE A 450 11.46 -0.09 15.75
N GLN A 451 10.72 0.52 14.83
CA GLN A 451 11.16 0.75 13.46
C GLN A 451 12.54 1.42 13.44
N ARG A 452 12.74 2.47 14.25
CA ARG A 452 13.98 3.25 14.26
C ARG A 452 15.17 2.45 14.76
N GLN A 453 14.99 1.61 15.78
CA GLN A 453 16.06 0.80 16.38
C GLN A 453 16.35 -0.49 15.60
N TYR A 454 15.32 -1.13 15.07
CA TYR A 454 15.40 -2.46 14.44
C TYR A 454 15.23 -2.42 12.91
N ARG A 455 15.67 -1.33 12.26
CA ARG A 455 15.52 -1.13 10.80
C ARG A 455 16.00 -2.31 9.96
N HIS A 456 17.03 -3.02 10.42
CA HIS A 456 17.62 -4.17 9.73
C HIS A 456 17.04 -5.52 10.15
N ASN A 457 16.16 -5.54 11.15
CA ASN A 457 15.58 -6.76 11.71
C ASN A 457 14.12 -6.52 12.16
N LEU A 458 13.27 -6.13 11.21
CA LEU A 458 11.84 -5.93 11.49
C LEU A 458 11.13 -7.25 11.85
N GLU A 459 11.72 -8.39 11.49
CA GLU A 459 11.23 -9.74 11.83
C GLU A 459 11.19 -9.99 13.34
N ALA A 460 11.94 -9.23 14.14
CA ALA A 460 11.88 -9.32 15.60
C ALA A 460 10.49 -8.99 16.19
N LEU A 461 9.64 -8.27 15.44
CA LEU A 461 8.26 -7.98 15.84
C LEU A 461 7.26 -9.07 15.39
N GLU A 462 7.64 -9.97 14.49
CA GLU A 462 6.72 -10.96 13.91
C GLU A 462 6.03 -11.86 14.95
N PRO A 463 6.72 -12.42 15.97
CA PRO A 463 6.06 -13.28 16.96
C PRO A 463 4.92 -12.58 17.70
N TYR A 464 5.15 -11.32 18.08
CA TYR A 464 4.14 -10.48 18.72
C TYR A 464 2.94 -10.24 17.78
N MET A 465 3.21 -9.94 16.51
CA MET A 465 2.16 -9.63 15.53
C MET A 465 1.35 -10.84 15.12
N VAL A 466 2.00 -12.01 14.94
CA VAL A 466 1.31 -13.29 14.69
C VAL A 466 0.32 -13.57 15.82
N ARG A 467 0.72 -13.32 17.07
CA ARG A 467 -0.14 -13.56 18.23
C ARG A 467 -1.36 -12.62 18.27
N ILE A 468 -1.19 -11.35 17.91
CA ILE A 468 -2.30 -10.40 17.74
C ILE A 468 -3.24 -10.85 16.62
N VAL A 469 -2.68 -11.30 15.50
CA VAL A 469 -3.44 -11.78 14.34
C VAL A 469 -4.23 -13.04 14.69
N GLU A 470 -3.68 -13.98 15.45
CA GLU A 470 -4.39 -15.15 15.96
C GLU A 470 -5.60 -14.76 16.80
N ALA A 471 -5.41 -13.87 17.79
CA ALA A 471 -6.48 -13.37 18.64
C ALA A 471 -7.59 -12.69 17.81
N SER A 472 -7.19 -11.85 16.86
CA SER A 472 -8.10 -11.13 15.97
C SER A 472 -8.86 -12.07 15.04
N ASN A 473 -8.20 -13.13 14.56
CA ASN A 473 -8.83 -14.18 13.74
C ASN A 473 -9.96 -14.88 14.49
N VAL A 474 -9.76 -15.21 15.77
CA VAL A 474 -10.79 -15.85 16.61
C VAL A 474 -12.04 -14.96 16.68
N VAL A 475 -11.86 -13.69 17.03
CA VAL A 475 -12.98 -12.75 17.20
C VAL A 475 -13.71 -12.48 15.89
N LEU A 476 -12.97 -12.22 14.81
CA LEU A 476 -13.57 -11.88 13.51
C LEU A 476 -14.23 -13.08 12.83
N ARG A 477 -13.69 -14.29 13.03
CA ARG A 477 -14.28 -15.50 12.47
C ARG A 477 -15.67 -15.72 13.04
N ASP A 478 -15.83 -15.62 14.36
CA ASP A 478 -17.12 -15.83 15.01
C ASP A 478 -18.17 -14.82 14.52
N GLU A 479 -17.77 -13.56 14.38
CA GLU A 479 -18.65 -12.51 13.87
C GLU A 479 -19.05 -12.74 12.40
N LEU A 480 -18.12 -13.21 11.57
CA LEU A 480 -18.42 -13.56 10.19
C LEU A 480 -19.28 -14.82 10.07
N VAL A 481 -19.05 -15.84 10.92
CA VAL A 481 -19.92 -17.03 10.99
C VAL A 481 -21.34 -16.60 11.33
N LEU A 482 -21.52 -15.74 12.34
CA LEU A 482 -22.85 -15.23 12.70
C LEU A 482 -23.49 -14.47 11.54
N LYS A 483 -22.72 -13.62 10.83
CA LYS A 483 -23.22 -12.94 9.62
C LYS A 483 -23.58 -13.90 8.49
N VAL A 484 -22.89 -15.03 8.34
CA VAL A 484 -23.26 -16.10 7.39
C VAL A 484 -24.59 -16.72 7.80
N VAL A 485 -24.74 -17.07 9.08
CA VAL A 485 -25.95 -17.71 9.60
C VAL A 485 -27.15 -16.77 9.42
N PHE A 486 -27.03 -15.50 9.81
CA PHE A 486 -28.07 -14.51 9.57
C PHE A 486 -28.36 -14.28 8.08
N ALA A 487 -27.34 -14.29 7.21
CA ALA A 487 -27.54 -14.20 5.76
C ALA A 487 -28.28 -15.41 5.20
N LEU A 488 -28.04 -16.62 5.72
CA LEU A 488 -28.78 -17.83 5.36
C LEU A 488 -30.24 -17.76 5.85
N GLU A 489 -30.45 -17.36 7.10
CA GLU A 489 -31.80 -17.25 7.70
C GLU A 489 -32.66 -16.17 7.02
N SER A 490 -32.04 -15.09 6.55
CA SER A 490 -32.72 -14.02 5.80
C SER A 490 -32.92 -14.35 4.30
N GLY A 491 -32.58 -15.56 3.86
CA GLY A 491 -32.70 -15.98 2.45
C GLY A 491 -31.65 -15.37 1.52
N ASN A 492 -30.68 -14.61 2.03
CA ASN A 492 -29.61 -14.00 1.25
C ASN A 492 -28.45 -15.00 1.02
N ARG A 493 -28.75 -16.03 0.21
CA ARG A 493 -27.83 -17.14 -0.11
C ARG A 493 -26.52 -16.68 -0.75
N ILE A 494 -26.53 -15.55 -1.48
CA ILE A 494 -25.32 -14.99 -2.12
C ILE A 494 -24.35 -14.44 -1.07
N LEU A 495 -24.86 -13.69 -0.09
CA LEU A 495 -24.03 -13.16 1.00
C LEU A 495 -23.44 -14.30 1.84
N ALA A 496 -24.21 -15.33 2.14
CA ALA A 496 -23.73 -16.52 2.85
C ALA A 496 -22.64 -17.29 2.09
N LEU A 497 -22.80 -17.48 0.78
CA LEU A 497 -21.79 -18.12 -0.09
C LEU A 497 -20.48 -17.32 -0.14
N CYS A 498 -20.57 -15.99 -0.21
CA CYS A 498 -19.39 -15.12 -0.15
C CYS A 498 -18.67 -15.24 1.19
N LEU A 499 -19.41 -15.26 2.30
CA LEU A 499 -18.83 -15.37 3.64
C LEU A 499 -18.25 -16.77 3.94
N PHE A 500 -18.85 -17.85 3.44
CA PHE A 500 -18.26 -19.20 3.54
C PHE A 500 -16.93 -19.31 2.80
N LYS A 501 -16.84 -18.74 1.58
CA LYS A 501 -15.59 -18.69 0.81
C LYS A 501 -14.49 -17.90 1.54
N LEU A 502 -14.85 -16.82 2.24
CA LEU A 502 -13.92 -16.02 3.04
C LEU A 502 -13.29 -16.81 4.20
N GLN A 503 -14.01 -17.79 4.75
CA GLN A 503 -13.51 -18.61 5.86
C GLN A 503 -12.57 -19.75 5.42
N GLY A 504 -12.30 -19.89 4.12
CA GLY A 504 -11.47 -20.95 3.58
C GLY A 504 -12.00 -22.36 3.86
N GLN A 505 -13.27 -22.48 4.28
CA GLN A 505 -13.92 -23.77 4.49
C GLN A 505 -14.57 -24.21 3.18
N SER A 506 -14.40 -25.49 2.84
CA SER A 506 -15.28 -26.15 1.89
C SER A 506 -16.70 -26.08 2.45
N PHE A 507 -17.65 -25.55 1.65
CA PHE A 507 -19.06 -25.52 2.02
C PHE A 507 -19.44 -26.93 2.52
N PRO A 508 -19.85 -27.10 3.80
CA PRO A 508 -20.35 -28.39 4.21
C PRO A 508 -21.51 -28.71 3.28
N ARG A 509 -21.54 -29.91 2.70
CA ARG A 509 -22.74 -30.47 2.08
C ARG A 509 -23.77 -30.68 3.20
N ILE A 510 -24.27 -29.59 3.76
CA ILE A 510 -25.53 -29.60 4.49
C ILE A 510 -26.51 -29.91 3.39
N ALA A 511 -27.04 -31.13 3.40
CA ALA A 511 -28.22 -31.47 2.65
C ALA A 511 -29.23 -30.36 2.94
N LEU A 512 -29.54 -29.56 1.93
CA LEU A 512 -30.68 -28.67 1.94
C LEU A 512 -31.90 -29.58 2.13
N LEU A 513 -32.29 -29.77 3.39
CA LEU A 513 -33.61 -30.24 3.73
C LEU A 513 -34.53 -29.03 3.59
N ASP A 514 -35.37 -29.13 2.56
CA ASP A 514 -36.50 -28.31 2.10
C ASP A 514 -36.24 -26.86 1.63
#